data_AF-A0A645C1I9-F1
#
_entry.id   AF-A0A645C1I9-F1
#
_cell.length_a   1.000
_cell.length_b   1.000
_cell.length_c   1.000
_cell.angle_alpha   90.00
_cell.angle_beta   90.00
_cell.angle_gamma   90.00
#
_symmetry.space_group_name_H-M   'P 1'
#
loop_
_entity.id
_entity.type
_entity.pdbx_description
1 polymer ?
#
loop_
_entity_poly.entity_id
_entity_poly.type
_entity_poly.pdbx_seq_one_letter_code
_entity_poly.pdbx_strand_id
1 'polypeptide(L)'
;MGKHGEAIGFAVYLDQLERYMEAKPAYETEAIVLYDAATDPLDIVRATESLRARGISFRVQREEEPCPNCREVVRLAKEANT
;
A
#
# COMPACT_ATOMS: atom_id res chain seq x y z
N MET A 1 43.27 5.32 -30.13
CA MET A 1 42.82 4.10 -29.43
C MET A 1 41.35 4.28 -29.08
N GLY A 2 40.44 3.81 -29.94
CA GLY A 2 38.99 3.96 -29.77
C GLY A 2 38.40 2.75 -29.04
N LYS A 3 37.60 2.98 -28.01
CA LYS A 3 36.79 1.92 -27.37
C LYS A 3 35.46 1.87 -28.10
N HIS A 4 35.25 0.82 -28.89
CA HIS A 4 33.93 0.51 -29.46
C HIS A 4 33.04 0.03 -28.32
N GLY A 5 32.21 0.94 -27.80
CA GLY A 5 31.11 0.59 -26.91
C GLY A 5 29.87 0.38 -27.76
N GLU A 6 29.54 -0.87 -28.06
CA GLU A 6 28.24 -1.23 -28.62
C GLU A 6 27.21 -1.17 -27.50
N ALA A 7 26.24 -0.27 -27.60
CA ALA A 7 25.15 -0.14 -26.65
C ALA A 7 23.83 -0.33 -27.39
N ILE A 8 22.98 -1.20 -26.86
CA ILE A 8 21.59 -1.36 -27.30
C ILE A 8 20.71 -0.84 -26.17
N GLY A 9 19.96 0.22 -26.45
CA GLY A 9 18.97 0.79 -25.54
C GLY A 9 17.59 0.74 -26.18
N PHE A 10 16.57 0.45 -25.38
CA PHE A 10 15.17 0.56 -25.79
C PHE A 10 14.49 1.66 -24.98
N ALA A 11 13.54 2.36 -25.59
CA ALA A 11 12.66 3.31 -24.93
C ALA A 11 11.24 2.76 -24.99
N VAL A 12 10.56 2.71 -23.85
CA VAL A 12 9.16 2.29 -23.76
C VAL A 12 8.30 3.52 -23.53
N TYR A 13 7.25 3.67 -24.34
CA TYR A 13 6.22 4.67 -24.11
C TYR A 13 5.28 4.18 -23.02
N LEU A 14 5.42 4.72 -21.82
CA LEU A 14 4.61 4.32 -20.66
C LEU A 14 3.10 4.50 -20.90
N ASP A 15 2.70 5.54 -21.65
CA ASP A 15 1.30 5.77 -22.09
C ASP A 15 0.71 4.58 -22.87
N GLN A 16 1.52 3.94 -23.72
CA GLN A 16 1.10 2.78 -24.48
C GLN A 16 1.10 1.50 -23.64
N LEU A 17 1.77 1.49 -22.51
CA LEU A 17 1.79 0.37 -21.58
C LEU A 17 0.60 0.47 -20.61
N GLU A 18 0.22 1.67 -20.19
CA GLU A 18 -0.92 1.94 -19.29
C GLU A 18 -2.26 1.41 -19.84
N ARG A 19 -2.46 1.36 -21.17
CA ARG A 19 -3.66 0.77 -21.78
C ARG A 19 -3.75 -0.76 -21.69
N TYR A 20 -2.62 -1.43 -21.46
CA TYR A 20 -2.52 -2.88 -21.29
C TYR A 20 -2.32 -3.27 -19.82
N MET A 21 -1.99 -2.31 -18.95
CA MET A 21 -2.11 -2.49 -17.51
C MET A 21 -3.60 -2.56 -17.18
N GLU A 22 -4.00 -3.53 -16.35
CA GLU A 22 -5.36 -3.58 -15.81
C GLU A 22 -5.75 -2.21 -15.25
N ALA A 23 -7.02 -1.85 -15.45
CA ALA A 23 -7.58 -0.57 -15.02
C ALA A 23 -7.02 -0.19 -13.65
N LYS A 24 -6.47 1.03 -13.56
CA LYS A 24 -5.95 1.63 -12.32
C LYS A 24 -6.85 1.16 -11.18
N PRO A 25 -6.31 0.48 -10.15
CA PRO A 25 -7.15 -0.09 -9.12
C PRO A 25 -8.06 1.02 -8.60
N ALA A 26 -9.37 0.76 -8.54
CA ALA A 26 -10.37 1.75 -8.14
C ALA A 26 -10.13 2.33 -6.73
N TYR A 27 -9.19 1.71 -6.01
CA TYR A 27 -8.75 2.02 -4.67
C TYR A 27 -7.23 2.18 -4.68
N GLU A 28 -6.70 3.19 -3.98
CA GLU A 28 -5.25 3.38 -3.84
C GLU A 28 -4.61 2.31 -2.94
N THR A 29 -5.43 1.59 -2.16
CA THR A 29 -5.00 0.54 -1.23
C THR A 29 -6.19 -0.39 -0.94
N GLU A 30 -5.92 -1.68 -0.78
CA GLU A 30 -6.98 -2.64 -0.46
C GLU A 30 -7.47 -2.52 0.99
N ALA A 31 -6.58 -2.24 1.96
CA ALA A 31 -6.97 -2.06 3.37
C ALA A 31 -6.26 -0.89 4.06
N ILE A 32 -6.98 -0.04 4.79
CA ILE A 32 -6.39 0.95 5.71
C ILE A 32 -6.49 0.44 7.14
N VAL A 33 -5.38 0.45 7.88
CA VAL A 33 -5.35 0.29 9.34
C VAL A 33 -5.29 1.67 9.98
N LEU A 34 -6.37 2.05 10.66
CA LEU A 34 -6.46 3.30 11.42
C LEU A 34 -6.11 3.03 12.87
N TYR A 35 -5.22 3.85 13.41
CA TYR A 35 -4.85 3.84 14.82
C TYR A 35 -4.95 5.25 15.43
N ASP A 36 -5.16 5.28 16.75
CA ASP A 36 -5.18 6.49 17.56
C ASP A 36 -3.95 6.55 18.48
N ALA A 37 -3.75 7.66 19.20
CA ALA A 37 -2.60 7.85 20.08
C ALA A 37 -2.58 6.88 21.28
N ALA A 38 -3.70 6.26 21.63
CA ALA A 38 -3.83 5.26 22.68
C ALA A 38 -3.72 3.82 22.17
N THR A 39 -3.57 3.61 20.85
CA THR A 39 -3.39 2.28 20.27
C THR A 39 -1.99 1.74 20.59
N ASP A 40 -1.92 0.48 21.06
CA ASP A 40 -0.64 -0.18 21.34
C ASP A 40 0.09 -0.53 20.03
N PRO A 41 1.41 -0.24 19.92
CA PRO A 41 2.17 -0.53 18.71
C PRO A 41 2.22 -2.03 18.37
N LEU A 42 2.09 -2.92 19.36
CA LEU A 42 2.03 -4.36 19.11
C LEU A 42 0.72 -4.77 18.44
N ASP A 43 -0.39 -4.11 18.77
CA ASP A 43 -1.67 -4.33 18.08
C ASP A 43 -1.61 -3.88 16.61
N ILE A 44 -0.90 -2.78 16.33
CA ILE A 44 -0.63 -2.34 14.94
C ILE A 44 0.17 -3.42 14.19
N VAL A 45 1.22 -3.97 14.81
CA VAL A 45 2.04 -5.03 14.18
C VAL A 45 1.22 -6.31 13.97
N ARG A 46 0.40 -6.72 14.93
CA ARG A 46 -0.48 -7.91 14.80
C ARG A 46 -1.49 -7.75 13.67
N ALA A 47 -2.13 -6.58 13.58
CA ALA A 47 -3.10 -6.27 12.54
C ALA A 47 -2.44 -6.27 11.16
N THR A 48 -1.27 -5.64 11.02
CA THR A 48 -0.54 -5.59 9.74
C THR A 48 0.00 -6.94 9.32
N GLU A 49 0.49 -7.78 10.23
CA GLU A 49 0.92 -9.15 9.92
C GLU A 49 -0.24 -10.03 9.43
N SER A 50 -1.44 -9.88 9.99
CA SER A 50 -2.65 -10.57 9.50
C SER A 50 -3.01 -10.15 8.07
N LEU A 51 -2.93 -8.85 7.77
CA LEU A 51 -3.16 -8.33 6.42
C LEU A 51 -2.06 -8.76 5.44
N ARG A 52 -0.81 -8.82 5.91
CA ARG A 52 0.33 -9.30 5.13
C ARG A 52 0.19 -10.78 4.78
N ALA A 53 -0.27 -11.61 5.72
CA ALA A 53 -0.53 -13.03 5.49
C ALA A 53 -1.65 -13.26 4.45
N ARG A 54 -2.58 -12.32 4.30
CA ARG A 54 -3.62 -12.31 3.24
C ARG A 54 -3.06 -11.90 1.87
N GLY A 55 -1.82 -11.39 1.80
CA GLY A 55 -1.18 -10.97 0.55
C GLY A 55 -1.76 -9.69 -0.07
N ILE A 56 -2.51 -8.89 0.69
CA ILE A 56 -3.18 -7.68 0.21
C ILE A 56 -2.35 -6.42 0.50
N SER A 57 -2.52 -5.38 -0.32
CA SER A 57 -1.89 -4.09 -0.09
C SER A 57 -2.61 -3.34 1.04
N PHE A 58 -1.85 -2.90 2.05
CA PHE A 58 -2.40 -2.17 3.17
C PHE A 58 -1.60 -0.91 3.49
N ARG A 59 -2.27 0.08 4.09
CA ARG A 59 -1.66 1.32 4.58
C ARG A 59 -2.02 1.53 6.05
N VAL A 60 -1.06 1.94 6.85
CA VAL A 60 -1.27 2.29 8.26
C VAL A 60 -1.24 3.80 8.38
N GLN A 61 -2.27 4.42 8.97
CA GLN A 61 -2.35 5.87 9.16
C GLN A 61 -3.10 6.24 10.43
N ARG A 62 -2.95 7.48 10.90
CA ARG A 62 -3.71 7.96 12.05
C ARG A 62 -5.15 8.26 11.66
N GLU A 63 -6.09 8.10 12.59
CA GLU A 63 -7.52 8.41 12.35
C GLU A 63 -7.76 9.87 11.94
N GLU A 64 -6.87 10.79 12.34
CA GLU A 64 -6.94 12.22 12.02
C GLU A 64 -6.55 12.56 10.56
N GLU A 65 -5.93 11.62 9.83
CA GLU A 65 -5.54 11.83 8.43
C GLU A 65 -6.69 11.49 7.46
N PRO A 66 -6.91 12.29 6.40
CA PRO A 66 -7.93 12.00 5.41
C PRO A 66 -7.72 10.61 4.80
N CYS A 67 -8.74 9.76 4.88
CA CYS A 67 -8.67 8.40 4.34
C CYS A 67 -8.69 8.45 2.80
N PRO A 68 -7.63 7.98 2.10
CA PRO A 68 -7.71 7.76 0.66
C PRO A 68 -8.77 6.71 0.34
N ASN A 69 -9.30 6.71 -0.89
CA ASN A 69 -10.31 5.76 -1.32
C ASN A 69 -9.78 4.32 -1.21
N CYS A 70 -10.32 3.54 -0.27
CA CYS A 70 -9.87 2.19 0.06
C CYS A 70 -11.05 1.24 0.23
N ARG A 71 -10.79 -0.04 0.00
CA ARG A 71 -11.83 -1.08 -0.03
C ARG A 71 -12.24 -1.56 1.36
N GLU A 72 -11.30 -1.65 2.30
CA GLU A 72 -11.51 -2.12 3.68
C GLU A 72 -10.85 -1.15 4.68
N VAL A 73 -11.52 -0.88 5.80
CA VAL A 73 -10.98 -0.04 6.89
C VAL A 73 -11.00 -0.85 8.18
N VAL A 74 -9.82 -1.09 8.73
CA VAL A 74 -9.60 -1.77 10.01
C VAL A 74 -9.28 -0.72 11.05
N ARG A 75 -10.17 -0.52 12.03
CA ARG A 75 -9.94 0.42 13.13
C ARG A 75 -9.41 -0.34 14.33
N LEU A 76 -8.24 0.07 14.80
CA LEU A 76 -7.66 -0.42 16.04
C LEU A 76 -8.17 0.47 17.17
N ALA A 77 -9.39 0.20 17.63
CA ALA A 77 -9.84 0.72 18.90
C ALA A 77 -9.21 -0.13 20.01
N LYS A 78 -8.77 0.51 21.09
CA LYS A 78 -8.39 -0.20 22.31
C LYS A 78 -9.55 -1.10 22.75
N GLU A 79 -9.47 -2.39 22.48
CA GLU A 79 -10.28 -3.38 23.18
C GLU A 79 -9.81 -3.36 24.63
N ALA A 80 -10.52 -2.58 25.45
CA ALA A 80 -10.42 -2.64 26.89
C ALA A 80 -10.90 -4.02 27.34
N ASN A 81 -10.01 -5.00 27.30
CA ASN A 81 -10.26 -6.28 27.95
C ASN A 81 -9.70 -6.21 29.38
N THR A 82 -10.65 -6.32 30.31
CA THR A 82 -10.57 -6.32 31.78
C THR A 82 -9.43 -7.14 32.38
#